data_AF-A0A498GGU0-F1
#
_entry.id   AF-A0A498GGU0-F1
#
_cell.length_a   1.000
_cell.length_b   1.000
_cell.length_c   1.000
_cell.angle_alpha   90.00
_cell.angle_beta   90.00
_cell.angle_gamma   90.00
#
_symmetry.space_group_name_H-M   'P 1'
#
loop_
_entity.id
_entity.type
_entity.pdbx_description
1 polymer ?
#
loop_
_entity_poly.entity_id
_entity_poly.type
_entity_poly.pdbx_seq_one_letter_code
_entity_poly.pdbx_strand_id
1 'polypeptide(L)'
;MSKDFRDTISSDIHGLEIDAARKCDYCGEDIETRSPVQCEVAKLGTMPNLRTILASSPLPNPDGWELDALRCRDCELDTLSLETDGFDEALVMLNIADTAGQVTADASELRLVDVSKDGSGYHPPKINLQVLIQYQDVGLVRWSRIEGLLGLQDNSNGDVSEVVEKIKEGAVKGKEVPPEVAPLLN
;
A
#
# COMPACT_ATOMS: atom_id res chain seq x y z
N MET A 1 22.82 -6.28 5.70
CA MET A 1 21.86 -5.16 5.67
C MET A 1 20.79 -5.35 4.59
N SER A 2 21.08 -5.31 3.28
CA SER A 2 20.02 -5.52 2.27
C SER A 2 19.48 -6.95 2.22
N LYS A 3 20.35 -7.96 2.37
CA LYS A 3 19.94 -9.37 2.33
C LYS A 3 18.98 -9.74 3.47
N ASP A 4 19.36 -9.46 4.71
CA ASP A 4 18.57 -9.78 5.91
C ASP A 4 17.16 -9.14 5.87
N PHE A 5 17.05 -7.94 5.28
CA PHE A 5 15.80 -7.22 5.11
C PHE A 5 14.90 -7.83 4.02
N ARG A 6 15.48 -8.11 2.83
CA ARG A 6 14.80 -8.84 1.75
C ARG A 6 14.31 -10.21 2.23
N ASP A 7 15.16 -10.96 2.92
CA ASP A 7 14.86 -12.30 3.41
C ASP A 7 13.71 -12.26 4.45
N THR A 8 13.60 -11.17 5.23
CA THR A 8 12.45 -10.93 6.14
C THR A 8 11.17 -10.67 5.37
N ILE A 9 11.14 -9.69 4.45
CA ILE A 9 9.96 -9.41 3.60
C ILE A 9 9.51 -10.68 2.87
N SER A 10 10.46 -11.38 2.25
CA SER A 10 10.20 -12.62 1.52
C SER A 10 9.64 -13.73 2.40
N SER A 11 9.99 -13.80 3.68
CA SER A 11 9.45 -14.80 4.61
C SER A 11 8.04 -14.45 5.07
N ASP A 12 7.75 -13.17 5.26
CA ASP A 12 6.46 -12.69 5.75
C ASP A 12 5.38 -12.77 4.65
N ILE A 13 5.70 -12.39 3.40
CA ILE A 13 4.69 -12.28 2.33
C ILE A 13 4.55 -13.53 1.42
N HIS A 14 5.47 -14.49 1.47
CA HIS A 14 5.40 -15.66 0.58
C HIS A 14 4.19 -16.54 0.90
N GLY A 15 3.35 -16.77 -0.11
CA GLY A 15 2.12 -17.55 0.02
C GLY A 15 0.92 -16.75 0.56
N LEU A 16 1.07 -15.45 0.85
CA LEU A 16 -0.08 -14.59 1.13
C LEU A 16 -0.98 -14.47 -0.10
N GLU A 17 -2.29 -14.39 0.14
CA GLU A 17 -3.31 -14.35 -0.90
C GLU A 17 -3.36 -12.97 -1.58
N ILE A 18 -3.52 -12.99 -2.89
CA ILE A 18 -3.68 -11.82 -3.77
C ILE A 18 -5.12 -11.83 -4.28
N ASP A 19 -5.71 -10.65 -4.53
CA ASP A 19 -7.03 -10.57 -5.16
C ASP A 19 -7.06 -11.39 -6.45
N ALA A 20 -7.97 -12.38 -6.49
CA ALA A 20 -8.16 -13.29 -7.61
C ALA A 20 -8.47 -12.55 -8.93
N ALA A 21 -9.01 -11.32 -8.86
CA ALA A 21 -9.24 -10.46 -10.01
C ALA A 21 -7.95 -9.93 -10.67
N ARG A 22 -6.80 -9.98 -9.98
CA ARG A 22 -5.45 -9.61 -10.50
C ARG A 22 -5.44 -8.24 -11.16
N LYS A 23 -6.12 -7.28 -10.52
CA LYS A 23 -6.20 -5.90 -11.00
C LYS A 23 -5.06 -5.07 -10.46
N CYS A 24 -4.63 -4.10 -11.26
CA CYS A 24 -3.82 -3.01 -10.74
C CYS A 24 -4.69 -2.18 -9.79
N ASP A 25 -4.27 -2.07 -8.53
CA ASP A 25 -4.88 -1.21 -7.52
C ASP A 25 -4.98 0.26 -7.95
N TYR A 26 -4.11 0.65 -8.88
CA TYR A 26 -4.10 1.97 -9.48
C TYR A 26 -5.04 1.99 -10.68
N CYS A 27 -4.61 1.65 -11.89
CA CYS A 27 -5.43 1.87 -13.08
C CYS A 27 -6.63 0.92 -13.30
N GLY A 28 -6.81 -0.13 -12.47
CA GLY A 28 -7.88 -1.13 -12.64
C GLY A 28 -7.72 -2.10 -13.82
N GLU A 29 -6.63 -1.98 -14.58
CA GLU A 29 -6.28 -2.89 -15.68
C GLU A 29 -5.83 -4.27 -15.18
N ASP A 30 -5.90 -5.28 -16.05
CA ASP A 30 -5.44 -6.64 -15.75
C ASP A 30 -3.90 -6.68 -15.61
N ILE A 31 -3.40 -7.38 -14.60
CA ILE A 31 -1.96 -7.61 -14.39
C ILE A 31 -1.48 -8.84 -15.16
N GLU A 32 -0.40 -8.71 -15.94
CA GLU A 32 0.25 -9.86 -16.60
C GLU A 32 1.03 -10.71 -15.58
N THR A 33 0.37 -11.73 -15.01
CA THR A 33 0.94 -12.63 -14.00
C THR A 33 1.94 -13.66 -14.55
N ARG A 34 2.43 -13.50 -15.79
CA ARG A 34 3.43 -14.40 -16.42
C ARG A 34 4.87 -13.93 -16.22
N SER A 35 5.04 -12.71 -15.75
CA SER A 35 6.31 -12.10 -15.37
C SER A 35 6.23 -11.62 -13.92
N PRO A 36 7.37 -11.33 -13.26
CA PRO A 36 7.36 -10.65 -11.98
C PRO A 36 6.55 -9.35 -12.07
N VAL A 37 5.69 -9.12 -11.08
CA VAL A 37 4.84 -7.93 -10.96
C VAL A 37 5.37 -7.04 -9.85
N GLN A 38 5.14 -5.73 -9.92
CA GLN A 38 5.48 -4.84 -8.83
C GLN A 38 4.38 -4.82 -7.77
N CYS A 39 4.78 -4.89 -6.51
CA CYS A 39 3.91 -4.80 -5.35
C CYS A 39 4.51 -3.81 -4.34
N GLU A 40 3.67 -2.97 -3.75
CA GLU A 40 3.97 -2.31 -2.49
C GLU A 40 3.67 -3.28 -1.35
N VAL A 41 4.66 -3.40 -0.45
CA VAL A 41 4.50 -4.09 0.82
C VAL A 41 4.74 -3.09 1.94
N ALA A 42 3.99 -3.23 3.01
CA ALA A 42 4.07 -2.35 4.16
C ALA A 42 4.16 -3.15 5.46
N LYS A 43 4.80 -2.55 6.44
CA LYS A 43 4.79 -3.02 7.83
C LYS A 43 4.53 -1.83 8.73
N LEU A 44 3.56 -2.00 9.63
CA LEU A 44 3.28 -0.96 10.63
C LEU A 44 4.50 -0.79 11.53
N GLY A 45 5.08 0.41 11.55
CA GLY A 45 6.23 0.75 12.38
C GLY A 45 5.85 1.04 13.82
N THR A 46 6.53 2.02 14.42
CA THR A 46 6.37 2.42 15.82
C THR A 46 5.22 3.43 15.97
N MET A 47 4.00 3.00 15.64
CA MET A 47 2.77 3.74 15.97
C MET A 47 1.99 3.07 17.11
N PRO A 48 2.25 3.39 18.40
CA PRO A 48 1.50 2.83 19.52
C PRO A 48 0.00 3.04 19.38
N ASN A 49 -0.42 4.24 18.95
CA ASN A 49 -1.84 4.58 18.81
C ASN A 49 -2.54 3.76 17.73
N LEU A 50 -1.95 3.62 16.53
CA LEU A 50 -2.55 2.83 15.45
C LEU A 50 -2.54 1.34 15.80
N ARG A 51 -1.46 0.82 16.40
CA ARG A 51 -1.41 -0.56 16.94
C ARG A 51 -2.50 -0.82 17.98
N THR A 52 -2.72 0.09 18.93
CA THR A 52 -3.80 -0.04 19.94
C THR A 52 -5.19 0.00 19.29
N ILE A 53 -5.38 0.84 18.28
CA ILE A 53 -6.63 0.95 17.53
C ILE A 53 -6.90 -0.34 16.74
N LEU A 54 -5.94 -0.83 15.96
CA LEU A 54 -6.07 -2.06 15.17
C LEU A 54 -6.32 -3.28 16.06
N ALA A 55 -5.58 -3.41 17.16
CA ALA A 55 -5.78 -4.48 18.16
C ALA A 55 -7.15 -4.43 18.87
N SER A 56 -7.89 -3.30 18.78
CA SER A 56 -9.25 -3.13 19.28
C SER A 56 -10.32 -3.19 18.18
N SER A 57 -9.90 -3.43 16.93
CA SER A 57 -10.75 -3.41 15.73
C SER A 57 -10.92 -4.83 15.16
N PRO A 58 -11.87 -5.05 14.23
CA PRO A 58 -11.98 -6.31 13.50
C PRO A 58 -10.97 -6.44 12.34
N LEU A 59 -10.11 -5.44 12.12
CA LEU A 59 -9.09 -5.47 11.06
C LEU A 59 -7.95 -6.42 11.42
N PRO A 60 -7.22 -6.96 10.43
CA PRO A 60 -5.96 -7.65 10.67
C PRO A 60 -5.02 -6.77 11.51
N ASN A 61 -4.29 -7.40 12.44
CA ASN A 61 -3.22 -6.74 13.18
C ASN A 61 -1.88 -7.29 12.67
N PRO A 62 -1.22 -6.62 11.69
CA PRO A 62 0.03 -7.08 11.11
C PRO A 62 1.10 -7.40 12.16
N ASP A 63 1.59 -8.64 12.15
CA ASP A 63 2.79 -9.09 12.86
C ASP A 63 3.93 -9.41 11.89
N GLY A 64 4.12 -8.53 10.89
CA GLY A 64 5.04 -8.76 9.78
C GLY A 64 4.91 -7.68 8.71
N TRP A 65 5.52 -7.95 7.57
CA TRP A 65 5.20 -7.30 6.30
C TRP A 65 3.93 -7.91 5.70
N GLU A 66 3.08 -7.06 5.13
CA GLU A 66 1.87 -7.47 4.39
C GLU A 66 1.92 -6.95 2.95
N LEU A 67 1.18 -7.62 2.07
CA LEU A 67 0.88 -7.10 0.73
C LEU A 67 -0.08 -5.91 0.86
N ASP A 68 0.18 -4.82 0.14
CA ASP A 68 -0.66 -3.62 0.20
C ASP A 68 -1.30 -3.27 -1.15
N ALA A 69 -0.48 -3.11 -2.19
CA ALA A 69 -0.96 -2.66 -3.50
C ALA A 69 -0.20 -3.33 -4.65
N LEU A 70 -0.92 -3.69 -5.71
CA LEU A 70 -0.36 -4.26 -6.93
C LEU A 70 -0.35 -3.26 -8.09
N ARG A 71 0.78 -3.22 -8.80
CA ARG A 71 1.03 -2.35 -9.95
C ARG A 71 1.16 -3.17 -11.22
N CYS A 72 0.42 -2.80 -12.27
CA CYS A 72 0.73 -3.25 -13.62
C CYS A 72 1.98 -2.52 -14.14
N ARG A 73 2.55 -2.98 -15.26
CA ARG A 73 3.76 -2.39 -15.87
C ARG A 73 3.66 -0.88 -16.09
N ASP A 74 2.49 -0.38 -16.49
CA ASP A 74 2.30 1.04 -16.81
C ASP A 74 2.14 1.92 -15.55
N CYS A 75 2.04 1.30 -14.37
CA CYS A 75 1.99 1.95 -13.06
C CYS A 75 3.20 1.63 -12.18
N GLU A 76 4.27 1.03 -12.73
CA GLU A 76 5.52 0.76 -12.00
C GLU A 76 6.22 2.06 -11.56
N LEU A 77 6.83 2.02 -10.38
CA LEU A 77 7.66 3.09 -9.80
C LEU A 77 9.10 2.60 -9.56
N ASP A 78 10.07 3.49 -9.79
CA ASP A 78 11.47 3.22 -9.43
C ASP A 78 11.78 3.52 -7.94
N THR A 79 10.98 4.36 -7.28
CA THR A 79 11.19 4.83 -5.90
C THR A 79 9.88 5.03 -5.14
N LEU A 80 9.92 4.89 -3.82
CA LEU A 80 8.84 5.30 -2.92
C LEU A 80 8.87 6.81 -2.71
N SER A 81 8.28 7.56 -3.64
CA SER A 81 7.88 8.93 -3.33
C SER A 81 6.79 8.93 -2.25
N LEU A 82 6.80 9.96 -1.40
CA LEU A 82 5.81 10.16 -0.33
C LEU A 82 5.80 9.05 0.74
N GLU A 83 7.00 8.70 1.19
CA GLU A 83 7.25 7.89 2.38
C GLU A 83 6.43 8.36 3.60
N THR A 84 5.89 7.42 4.38
CA THR A 84 5.04 7.70 5.55
C THR A 84 5.73 7.35 6.86
N ASP A 85 5.98 8.36 7.69
CA ASP A 85 6.53 8.18 9.03
C ASP A 85 5.62 7.27 9.89
N GLY A 86 6.21 6.35 10.67
CA GLY A 86 5.48 5.30 11.38
C GLY A 86 5.17 4.04 10.55
N PHE A 87 5.60 3.94 9.29
CA PHE A 87 5.57 2.72 8.48
C PHE A 87 6.97 2.37 7.97
N ASP A 88 7.30 1.08 7.92
CA ASP A 88 8.30 0.59 6.98
C ASP A 88 7.57 0.27 5.67
N GLU A 89 8.04 0.79 4.53
CA GLU A 89 7.44 0.61 3.21
C GLU A 89 8.50 0.05 2.24
N ALA A 90 8.12 -0.84 1.32
CA ALA A 90 9.03 -1.31 0.28
C ALA A 90 8.32 -1.56 -1.06
N LEU A 91 8.98 -1.19 -2.15
CA LEU A 91 8.61 -1.63 -3.50
C LEU A 91 9.37 -2.92 -3.81
N VAL A 92 8.65 -3.95 -4.23
CA VAL A 92 9.20 -5.25 -4.56
C VAL A 92 8.69 -5.76 -5.91
N MET A 93 9.50 -6.53 -6.63
CA MET A 93 9.01 -7.42 -7.68
C MET A 93 8.90 -8.83 -7.12
N LEU A 94 7.77 -9.49 -7.37
CA LEU A 94 7.52 -10.88 -6.99
C LEU A 94 6.77 -11.62 -8.11
N ASN A 95 6.85 -12.95 -8.13
CA ASN A 95 6.03 -13.76 -9.03
C ASN A 95 4.63 -13.94 -8.41
N ILE A 96 3.63 -14.22 -9.24
CA ILE A 96 2.31 -14.65 -8.77
C ILE A 96 2.15 -16.14 -9.05
N ALA A 97 1.84 -16.91 -8.01
CA ALA A 97 1.44 -18.30 -8.14
C ALA A 97 -0.08 -18.40 -8.30
N ASP A 98 -0.53 -19.21 -9.26
CA ASP A 98 -1.95 -19.53 -9.49
C ASP A 98 -2.11 -21.05 -9.41
N THR A 99 -2.67 -21.53 -8.31
CA THR A 99 -2.85 -22.97 -8.06
C THR A 99 -4.30 -23.25 -7.68
N ALA A 100 -4.99 -24.02 -8.53
CA ALA A 100 -6.39 -24.43 -8.32
C ALA A 100 -7.38 -23.27 -8.08
N GLY A 101 -7.08 -22.07 -8.61
CA GLY A 101 -7.90 -20.86 -8.44
C GLY A 101 -7.54 -20.01 -7.22
N GLN A 102 -6.60 -20.47 -6.38
CA GLN A 102 -5.99 -19.63 -5.35
C GLN A 102 -4.81 -18.86 -5.95
N VAL A 103 -4.79 -17.55 -5.77
CA VAL A 103 -3.77 -16.63 -6.29
C VAL A 103 -2.94 -16.13 -5.11
N THR A 104 -1.62 -16.37 -5.14
CA THR A 104 -0.74 -16.03 -4.02
C THR A 104 0.57 -15.40 -4.48
N ALA A 105 1.20 -14.64 -3.58
CA ALA A 105 2.52 -14.05 -3.81
C ALA A 105 3.63 -15.11 -3.73
N ASP A 106 4.35 -15.35 -4.82
CA ASP A 106 5.60 -16.11 -4.83
C ASP A 106 6.80 -15.15 -4.70
N ALA A 107 7.16 -14.88 -3.45
CA ALA A 107 8.35 -14.09 -3.11
C ALA A 107 9.68 -14.87 -3.16
N SER A 108 9.73 -16.13 -3.62
CA SER A 108 10.98 -16.93 -3.58
C SER A 108 12.15 -16.27 -4.32
N GLU A 109 11.87 -15.61 -5.45
CA GLU A 109 12.83 -14.84 -6.23
C GLU A 109 12.69 -13.31 -6.06
N LEU A 110 12.08 -12.84 -4.95
CA LEU A 110 11.75 -11.44 -4.72
C LEU A 110 12.91 -10.47 -4.97
N ARG A 111 12.67 -9.44 -5.78
CA ARG A 111 13.61 -8.34 -6.02
C ARG A 111 13.13 -7.09 -5.29
N LEU A 112 13.94 -6.62 -4.34
CA LEU A 112 13.75 -5.32 -3.72
C LEU A 112 14.04 -4.21 -4.75
N VAL A 113 13.13 -3.26 -4.91
CA VAL A 113 13.27 -2.09 -5.79
C VAL A 113 13.71 -0.89 -4.97
N ASP A 114 12.91 -0.51 -3.97
CA ASP A 114 13.18 0.60 -3.06
C ASP A 114 12.58 0.34 -1.66
N VAL A 115 13.04 1.10 -0.65
CA VAL A 115 12.64 0.95 0.76
C VAL A 115 12.64 2.30 1.48
N SER A 116 11.52 2.61 2.13
CA SER A 116 11.48 3.56 3.24
C SER A 116 11.36 2.84 4.58
N LYS A 117 11.75 3.52 5.66
CA LYS A 117 11.70 2.99 7.02
C LYS A 117 10.89 3.91 7.94
N ASP A 118 10.43 3.32 9.03
CA ASP A 118 9.89 4.07 10.16
C ASP A 118 10.88 5.18 10.60
N GLY A 119 10.40 6.42 10.69
CA GLY A 119 11.20 7.62 10.95
C GLY A 119 11.73 8.37 9.72
N SER A 120 11.53 7.88 8.48
CA SER A 120 11.75 8.64 7.24
C SER A 120 10.45 8.82 6.48
N GLY A 121 9.91 10.05 6.48
CA GLY A 121 8.70 10.35 5.73
C GLY A 121 7.91 11.55 6.26
N TYR A 122 6.73 11.75 5.66
CA TYR A 122 5.72 12.68 6.14
C TYR A 122 4.87 12.04 7.23
N HIS A 123 4.39 12.83 8.20
CA HIS A 123 3.46 12.31 9.20
C HIS A 123 2.17 11.79 8.55
N PRO A 124 1.59 10.69 9.04
CA PRO A 124 0.39 10.10 8.48
C PRO A 124 -0.79 11.10 8.38
N PRO A 125 -1.60 11.01 7.33
CA PRO A 125 -2.83 11.78 7.21
C PRO A 125 -3.81 11.39 8.32
N LYS A 126 -4.54 12.39 8.81
CA LYS A 126 -5.62 12.17 9.77
C LYS A 126 -6.82 11.60 9.03
N ILE A 127 -7.01 10.29 9.08
CA ILE A 127 -8.18 9.63 8.50
C ILE A 127 -9.12 9.18 9.60
N ASN A 128 -10.42 9.29 9.34
CA ASN A 128 -11.44 8.77 10.23
C ASN A 128 -11.34 7.23 10.27
N LEU A 129 -11.11 6.66 11.44
CA LEU A 129 -11.02 5.21 11.66
C LEU A 129 -12.19 4.43 11.05
N GLN A 130 -13.39 5.01 11.01
CA GLN A 130 -14.56 4.38 10.40
C GLN A 130 -14.38 4.11 8.89
N VAL A 131 -13.56 4.91 8.19
CA VAL A 131 -13.19 4.70 6.78
C VAL A 131 -12.28 3.48 6.66
N LEU A 132 -11.22 3.39 7.45
CA LEU A 132 -10.31 2.24 7.49
C LEU A 132 -11.08 0.94 7.78
N ILE A 133 -12.02 0.98 8.73
CA ILE A 133 -12.88 -0.17 9.06
C ILE A 133 -13.89 -0.49 7.94
N GLN A 134 -14.46 0.52 7.27
CA GLN A 134 -15.44 0.31 6.20
C GLN A 134 -14.79 -0.36 4.97
N TYR A 135 -13.62 0.09 4.57
CA TYR A 135 -12.92 -0.42 3.38
C TYR A 135 -11.95 -1.58 3.68
N GLN A 136 -11.69 -1.85 4.96
CA GLN A 136 -10.70 -2.82 5.45
C GLN A 136 -9.26 -2.55 4.96
N ASP A 137 -8.99 -1.33 4.52
CA ASP A 137 -7.71 -0.88 3.97
C ASP A 137 -7.01 0.01 5.02
N VAL A 138 -5.94 -0.53 5.62
CA VAL A 138 -5.03 0.21 6.52
C VAL A 138 -3.97 1.00 5.76
N GLY A 139 -3.73 0.66 4.49
CA GLY A 139 -2.85 1.39 3.59
C GLY A 139 -3.35 2.80 3.30
N LEU A 140 -4.64 3.07 3.46
CA LEU A 140 -5.22 4.42 3.36
C LEU A 140 -4.50 5.45 4.25
N VAL A 141 -3.85 5.09 5.36
CA VAL A 141 -3.05 6.05 6.16
C VAL A 141 -1.59 6.22 5.69
N ARG A 142 -1.24 5.79 4.47
CA ARG A 142 0.04 6.10 3.81
C ARG A 142 -0.15 7.11 2.68
N TRP A 143 0.84 7.98 2.48
CA TRP A 143 0.76 9.00 1.43
C TRP A 143 0.94 8.43 0.02
N SER A 144 1.81 7.43 -0.14
CA SER A 144 1.97 6.61 -1.36
C SER A 144 0.63 6.07 -1.89
N ARG A 145 -0.18 5.46 -1.01
CA ARG A 145 -1.52 4.96 -1.33
C ARG A 145 -2.50 6.08 -1.71
N ILE A 146 -2.53 7.17 -0.94
CA ILE A 146 -3.45 8.30 -1.17
C ILE A 146 -3.16 9.05 -2.46
N GLU A 147 -1.88 9.31 -2.77
CA GLU A 147 -1.47 9.97 -4.02
C GLU A 147 -2.00 9.19 -5.22
N GLY A 148 -1.81 7.87 -5.21
CA GLY A 148 -2.35 7.00 -6.25
C GLY A 148 -3.86 7.10 -6.38
N LEU A 149 -4.61 6.92 -5.29
CA LEU A 149 -6.08 6.98 -5.30
C LEU A 149 -6.63 8.33 -5.79
N LEU A 150 -6.00 9.45 -5.39
CA LEU A 150 -6.36 10.78 -5.86
C LEU A 150 -6.06 10.98 -7.35
N GLY A 151 -4.90 10.50 -7.81
CA GLY A 151 -4.52 10.55 -9.23
C GLY A 151 -5.46 9.77 -10.15
N LEU A 152 -6.16 8.75 -9.65
CA LEU A 152 -7.18 8.03 -10.43
C LEU A 152 -8.48 8.82 -10.61
N GLN A 153 -8.91 9.54 -9.57
CA GLN A 153 -10.12 10.36 -9.62
C GLN A 153 -10.01 11.43 -10.72
N ASP A 154 -8.85 12.12 -10.78
CA ASP A 154 -8.57 13.13 -11.81
C ASP A 154 -8.52 12.54 -13.23
N ASN A 155 -8.04 11.30 -13.37
CA ASN A 155 -7.94 10.61 -14.66
C ASN A 155 -9.21 9.82 -15.06
N SER A 156 -10.28 9.86 -14.25
CA SER A 156 -11.57 9.17 -14.50
C SER A 156 -11.50 7.64 -14.67
N ASN A 157 -10.37 7.01 -14.30
CA ASN A 157 -10.17 5.57 -14.41
C ASN A 157 -10.48 4.88 -13.07
N GLY A 158 -11.73 4.48 -12.90
CA GLY A 158 -12.23 3.75 -11.73
C GLY A 158 -13.18 4.57 -10.85
N ASP A 159 -14.22 3.93 -10.30
CA ASP A 159 -15.13 4.57 -9.34
C ASP A 159 -14.58 4.49 -7.91
N VAL A 160 -13.46 5.16 -7.69
CA VAL A 160 -12.87 5.37 -6.35
C VAL A 160 -13.50 6.57 -5.62
N SER A 161 -14.57 7.15 -6.19
CA SER A 161 -15.16 8.41 -5.75
C SER A 161 -15.54 8.43 -4.27
N GLU A 162 -16.22 7.39 -3.76
CA GLU A 162 -16.70 7.39 -2.39
C GLU A 162 -15.56 7.32 -1.34
N VAL A 163 -14.51 6.53 -1.61
CA VAL A 163 -13.37 6.43 -0.70
C VAL A 163 -12.53 7.70 -0.76
N VAL A 164 -12.32 8.26 -1.95
CA VAL A 164 -11.54 9.49 -2.14
C VAL A 164 -12.24 10.71 -1.50
N GLU A 165 -13.55 10.88 -1.66
CA GLU A 165 -14.26 11.98 -1.00
C GLU A 165 -14.20 11.85 0.54
N LYS A 166 -14.29 10.63 1.10
CA LYS A 166 -14.09 10.40 2.54
C LYS A 166 -12.65 10.66 3.01
N ILE A 167 -11.66 10.38 2.17
CA ILE A 167 -10.27 10.77 2.43
C ILE A 167 -10.17 12.31 2.45
N LYS A 168 -10.75 13.02 1.48
CA LYS A 168 -10.76 14.50 1.43
C LYS A 168 -11.50 15.13 2.62
N GLU A 169 -12.63 14.56 3.05
CA GLU A 169 -13.38 14.98 4.25
C GLU A 169 -12.57 14.76 5.54
N GLY A 170 -11.84 13.65 5.64
CA GLY A 170 -11.05 13.29 6.82
C GLY A 170 -9.70 14.01 6.90
N ALA A 171 -8.98 14.11 5.79
CA ALA A 171 -7.62 14.62 5.66
C ALA A 171 -7.56 16.16 5.81
N VAL A 172 -7.86 16.63 7.01
CA VAL A 172 -7.91 18.07 7.33
C VAL A 172 -6.56 18.73 7.10
N LYS A 173 -6.59 19.74 6.21
CA LYS A 173 -5.53 20.69 5.82
C LYS A 173 -4.58 21.05 6.98
N GLY A 174 -3.48 20.31 7.07
CA GLY A 174 -2.35 20.56 7.99
C GLY A 174 -1.16 21.17 7.25
N LYS A 175 -0.12 21.59 7.99
CA LYS A 175 1.13 22.14 7.41
C LYS A 175 2.09 21.08 6.85
N GLU A 176 1.68 19.82 6.85
CA GLU A 176 2.51 18.62 6.68
C GLU A 176 2.00 17.72 5.55
N VAL A 177 1.01 18.17 4.77
CA VAL A 177 0.58 17.48 3.54
C VAL A 177 1.70 17.59 2.50
N PRO A 178 2.10 16.50 1.81
CA PRO A 178 3.10 16.57 0.75
C PRO A 178 2.72 17.56 -0.36
N PRO A 179 3.67 18.37 -0.88
CA PRO A 179 3.42 19.31 -1.97
C PRO A 179 2.79 18.70 -3.23
N GLU A 180 3.02 17.42 -3.47
CA GLU A 180 2.53 16.63 -4.60
C GLU A 180 1.04 16.30 -4.44
N VAL A 181 0.59 16.02 -3.21
CA VAL A 181 -0.79 15.65 -2.87
C VAL A 181 -1.66 16.88 -2.60
N ALA A 182 -1.06 17.97 -2.09
CA ALA A 182 -1.79 19.17 -1.71
C ALA A 182 -2.68 19.77 -2.84
N PRO A 183 -2.32 19.77 -4.14
CA PRO A 183 -3.19 20.18 -5.23
C PRO A 183 -4.43 19.28 -5.41
N LEU A 184 -4.27 17.96 -5.28
CA LEU A 184 -5.29 16.94 -5.53
C LEU A 184 -6.41 16.91 -4.45
N LEU A 185 -6.15 17.52 -3.29
CA LEU A 185 -7.08 17.64 -2.16
C LEU A 185 -7.96 18.91 -2.17
N ASN A 186 -7.93 19.74 -3.22
CA ASN A 186 -8.67 21.02 -3.27
C ASN A 186 -9.90 21.02 -4.20
#